data_AF-A0A6B2NT66-F1
#
_entry.id   AF-A0A6B2NT66-F1
#
_cell.length_a   1.000
_cell.length_b   1.000
_cell.length_c   1.000
_cell.angle_alpha   90.00
_cell.angle_beta   90.00
_cell.angle_gamma   90.00
#
_symmetry.space_group_name_H-M   'P 1'
#
loop_
_entity.id
_entity.type
_entity.pdbx_description
1 polymer ?
#
loop_
_entity_poly.entity_id
_entity_poly.type
_entity_poly.pdbx_seq_one_letter_code
_entity_poly.pdbx_strand_id
1 'polypeptide(L)'
;MATFIEIAGFSSGPFADDTFDSADTGDNFLIGDAGNTLLGPGTGGNDTLAISASYSGTNVIAGDSSNLASGATGGNDTLTGGDNAERNEMYGDAYNMQAFSTGGNDLLIAGDGAFKNEMYGDAYLGNFQSVGGNDTLISGTGNDLLVGDFMFQFGALTGSDIFVFRPDNGQDQIVDFERGKDKIDLSELVIVDLSIPRKGLDRLPEKALDALLARHSQSLSFDDLDSNGSGVLDDGDDFVSVADGQTTIDLGAALGGAVGENTVEILNVTGLTVDDFIF
;
A
#
# COMPACT_ATOMS: atom_id res chain seq x y z
N MET A 1 5.00 24.72 -14.94
CA MET A 1 3.63 25.24 -14.71
C MET A 1 2.88 24.04 -14.21
N ALA A 2 2.51 24.01 -12.93
CA ALA A 2 1.64 22.95 -12.43
C ALA A 2 0.33 23.04 -13.21
N THR A 3 0.04 22.03 -14.00
CA THR A 3 -1.26 21.82 -14.61
C THR A 3 -2.17 21.38 -13.48
N PHE A 4 -2.84 22.34 -12.87
CA PHE A 4 -3.84 22.09 -11.84
C PHE A 4 -5.05 21.45 -12.55
N ILE A 5 -5.04 20.12 -12.66
CA ILE A 5 -6.23 19.36 -13.05
C ILE A 5 -6.99 19.11 -11.75
N GLU A 6 -7.70 20.12 -11.25
CA GLU A 6 -8.76 19.90 -10.26
C GLU A 6 -9.94 19.30 -11.03
N ILE A 7 -10.05 17.98 -10.96
CA ILE A 7 -11.29 17.31 -11.32
C ILE A 7 -11.96 16.99 -10.00
N ALA A 8 -13.06 17.67 -9.74
CA ALA A 8 -14.01 17.34 -8.68
C ALA A 8 -15.35 17.04 -9.36
N GLY A 9 -15.87 15.83 -9.18
CA GLY A 9 -17.23 15.42 -9.54
C GLY A 9 -17.57 15.33 -11.03
N PHE A 10 -17.30 14.18 -11.67
CA PHE A 10 -17.77 13.88 -13.03
C PHE A 10 -18.87 12.80 -13.07
N SER A 11 -20.10 13.31 -13.26
CA SER A 11 -21.06 12.86 -14.29
C SER A 11 -22.37 12.18 -13.88
N SER A 12 -22.65 11.93 -12.59
CA SER A 12 -24.02 11.53 -12.20
C SER A 12 -24.58 12.09 -10.88
N GLY A 13 -23.80 12.91 -10.18
CA GLY A 13 -24.13 13.57 -8.92
C GLY A 13 -22.84 13.96 -8.21
N PRO A 14 -22.89 14.65 -7.05
CA PRO A 14 -21.69 14.99 -6.29
C PRO A 14 -21.09 13.82 -5.49
N PHE A 15 -21.58 12.60 -5.71
CA PHE A 15 -21.45 11.36 -4.89
C PHE A 15 -21.48 10.11 -5.78
N ALA A 16 -20.86 10.19 -6.96
CA ALA A 16 -21.04 9.21 -8.01
C ALA A 16 -19.78 8.35 -8.15
N ASP A 17 -19.94 7.07 -8.45
CA ASP A 17 -18.81 6.21 -8.83
C ASP A 17 -18.18 6.75 -10.14
N ASP A 18 -17.05 7.43 -10.02
CA ASP A 18 -16.35 8.09 -11.11
C ASP A 18 -15.12 7.27 -11.55
N THR A 19 -14.66 7.50 -12.78
CA THR A 19 -13.44 6.88 -13.29
C THR A 19 -12.61 7.93 -14.00
N PHE A 20 -11.38 8.13 -13.54
CA PHE A 20 -10.47 9.09 -14.11
C PHE A 20 -9.04 8.56 -14.20
N ASP A 21 -8.38 8.87 -15.30
CA ASP A 21 -6.98 8.51 -15.55
C ASP A 21 -6.24 9.75 -16.07
N SER A 22 -5.30 10.26 -15.28
CA SER A 22 -4.45 11.37 -15.68
C SER A 22 -3.25 10.89 -16.49
N ALA A 23 -3.16 11.37 -17.73
CA ALA A 23 -2.00 11.21 -18.59
C ALA A 23 -1.04 12.42 -18.54
N ASP A 24 -1.14 13.27 -17.50
CA ASP A 24 -0.30 14.46 -17.33
C ASP A 24 1.00 14.16 -16.56
N THR A 25 2.13 14.52 -17.15
CA THR A 25 3.47 14.38 -16.54
C THR A 25 3.81 15.54 -15.58
N GLY A 26 2.90 16.49 -15.38
CA GLY A 26 3.01 17.54 -14.37
C GLY A 26 2.67 17.04 -12.96
N ASP A 27 2.39 17.99 -12.07
CA ASP A 27 1.78 17.69 -10.76
C ASP A 27 0.29 17.40 -10.97
N ASN A 28 -0.24 16.38 -10.29
CA ASN A 28 -1.64 15.97 -10.41
C ASN A 28 -2.37 16.08 -9.06
N PHE A 29 -3.65 16.45 -9.08
CA PHE A 29 -4.50 16.54 -7.89
C PHE A 29 -5.89 15.97 -8.19
N LEU A 30 -6.13 14.72 -7.81
CA LEU A 30 -7.37 14.00 -8.11
C LEU A 30 -8.24 13.92 -6.84
N ILE A 31 -9.51 14.29 -6.96
CA ILE A 31 -10.55 14.07 -5.94
C ILE A 31 -11.77 13.53 -6.68
N GLY A 32 -12.30 12.37 -6.31
CA GLY A 32 -13.44 11.77 -7.00
C GLY A 32 -14.71 12.61 -6.88
N ASP A 33 -15.11 12.94 -5.66
CA ASP A 33 -16.39 13.60 -5.40
C ASP A 33 -16.25 15.09 -4.98
N ALA A 34 -16.21 15.34 -3.67
CA ALA A 34 -16.39 16.65 -3.09
C ALA A 34 -15.03 17.31 -2.90
N GLY A 35 -14.67 18.24 -3.79
CA GLY A 35 -13.38 18.94 -3.78
C GLY A 35 -12.97 19.66 -2.47
N ASN A 36 -13.83 19.74 -1.44
CA ASN A 36 -13.43 20.26 -0.13
C ASN A 36 -13.99 19.47 1.05
N THR A 37 -15.31 19.32 1.16
CA THR A 37 -15.90 18.63 2.31
C THR A 37 -17.15 17.87 1.93
N LEU A 38 -17.18 16.57 2.22
CA LEU A 38 -18.37 15.75 2.26
C LEU A 38 -19.01 15.85 3.65
N LEU A 39 -20.28 16.26 3.72
CA LEU A 39 -21.04 16.35 4.97
C LEU A 39 -22.09 15.25 5.03
N GLY A 40 -22.24 14.65 6.21
CA GLY A 40 -23.33 13.72 6.47
C GLY A 40 -24.71 14.36 6.22
N PRO A 41 -25.69 13.59 5.70
CA PRO A 41 -25.67 12.15 5.46
C PRO A 41 -25.16 11.77 4.04
N GLY A 42 -24.27 12.55 3.43
CA GLY A 42 -23.65 12.20 2.14
C GLY A 42 -22.79 10.94 2.23
N THR A 43 -22.81 10.16 1.16
CA THR A 43 -21.96 8.99 0.95
C THR A 43 -21.17 9.24 -0.31
N GLY A 44 -19.86 9.04 -0.30
CA GLY A 44 -19.04 9.14 -1.49
C GLY A 44 -19.26 7.99 -2.47
N GLY A 45 -18.93 8.21 -3.73
CA GLY A 45 -18.93 7.23 -4.80
C GLY A 45 -17.72 6.30 -4.69
N ASN A 46 -17.84 5.10 -5.24
CA ASN A 46 -16.71 4.17 -5.35
C ASN A 46 -15.91 4.51 -6.60
N ASP A 47 -14.86 5.29 -6.44
CA ASP A 47 -14.11 5.93 -7.50
C ASP A 47 -12.95 5.06 -7.98
N THR A 48 -12.60 5.19 -9.26
CA THR A 48 -11.39 4.59 -9.86
C THR A 48 -10.51 5.69 -10.40
N LEU A 49 -9.49 6.07 -9.64
CA LEU A 49 -8.61 7.21 -9.95
C LEU A 49 -7.19 6.71 -10.21
N ALA A 50 -6.64 7.03 -11.38
CA ALA A 50 -5.32 6.59 -11.79
C ALA A 50 -4.49 7.75 -12.38
N ILE A 51 -3.17 7.58 -12.32
CA ILE A 51 -2.22 8.43 -13.04
C ILE A 51 -1.38 7.52 -13.93
N SER A 52 -1.79 7.33 -15.19
CA SER A 52 -1.05 6.53 -16.17
C SER A 52 0.21 7.23 -16.71
N ALA A 53 0.41 8.52 -16.41
CA ALA A 53 1.60 9.23 -16.80
C ALA A 53 2.84 8.73 -16.05
N SER A 54 3.80 8.17 -16.78
CA SER A 54 5.13 7.91 -16.23
C SER A 54 5.95 9.19 -16.12
N TYR A 55 6.78 9.29 -15.07
CA TYR A 55 7.62 10.47 -14.78
C TYR A 55 6.81 11.74 -14.52
N SER A 56 5.67 11.61 -13.85
CA SER A 56 4.90 12.75 -13.34
C SER A 56 5.62 13.47 -12.19
N GLY A 57 5.17 14.68 -11.87
CA GLY A 57 5.63 15.44 -10.72
C GLY A 57 5.09 14.88 -9.40
N THR A 58 4.63 15.78 -8.53
CA THR A 58 3.93 15.39 -7.30
C THR A 58 2.46 15.10 -7.59
N ASN A 59 2.01 13.94 -7.17
CA ASN A 59 0.64 13.49 -7.36
C ASN A 59 -0.06 13.38 -6.01
N VAL A 60 -1.25 13.96 -5.91
CA VAL A 60 -2.14 13.80 -4.75
C VAL A 60 -3.45 13.20 -5.24
N ILE A 61 -3.89 12.11 -4.63
CA ILE A 61 -5.13 11.41 -4.95
C ILE A 61 -5.91 11.24 -3.66
N ALA A 62 -7.17 11.69 -3.63
CA ALA A 62 -8.15 11.34 -2.61
C ALA A 62 -9.35 10.72 -3.30
N GLY A 63 -9.86 9.60 -2.82
CA GLY A 63 -11.02 8.96 -3.44
C GLY A 63 -12.24 9.86 -3.40
N ASP A 64 -12.69 10.30 -2.22
CA ASP A 64 -13.91 11.12 -2.14
C ASP A 64 -13.66 12.62 -2.11
N SER A 65 -12.84 13.09 -1.15
CA SER A 65 -12.87 14.51 -0.76
C SER A 65 -11.64 14.96 0.00
N SER A 66 -11.46 16.27 0.18
CA SER A 66 -10.43 16.74 1.13
C SER A 66 -10.83 16.51 2.60
N ASN A 67 -12.12 16.41 2.91
CA ASN A 67 -12.59 16.24 4.29
C ASN A 67 -13.91 15.46 4.36
N LEU A 68 -13.96 14.39 5.15
CA LEU A 68 -15.22 13.75 5.55
C LEU A 68 -15.65 14.26 6.93
N ALA A 69 -16.90 14.70 7.08
CA ALA A 69 -17.37 15.22 8.35
C ALA A 69 -18.86 14.98 8.65
N SER A 70 -19.21 15.09 9.93
CA SER A 70 -20.60 15.11 10.42
C SER A 70 -21.41 13.85 10.07
N GLY A 71 -20.78 12.69 10.17
CA GLY A 71 -21.41 11.41 9.82
C GLY A 71 -21.50 11.16 8.31
N ALA A 72 -20.62 11.77 7.51
CA ALA A 72 -20.42 11.36 6.11
C ALA A 72 -19.80 9.96 6.05
N THR A 73 -20.04 9.27 4.95
CA THR A 73 -19.42 7.97 4.64
C THR A 73 -18.63 8.10 3.37
N GLY A 74 -17.41 7.59 3.32
CA GLY A 74 -16.64 7.52 2.09
C GLY A 74 -16.99 6.33 1.21
N GLY A 75 -16.55 6.37 -0.04
CA GLY A 75 -16.69 5.31 -1.04
C GLY A 75 -15.61 4.26 -0.92
N ASN A 76 -15.80 3.08 -1.54
CA ASN A 76 -14.73 2.07 -1.63
C ASN A 76 -13.95 2.30 -2.92
N ASP A 77 -12.81 2.95 -2.81
CA ASP A 77 -12.10 3.54 -3.92
C ASP A 77 -10.97 2.64 -4.43
N THR A 78 -10.59 2.84 -5.68
CA THR A 78 -9.42 2.21 -6.29
C THR A 78 -8.50 3.29 -6.82
N LEU A 79 -7.36 3.46 -6.15
CA LEU A 79 -6.41 4.52 -6.42
C LEU A 79 -5.12 3.93 -6.99
N THR A 80 -4.59 4.52 -8.05
CA THR A 80 -3.31 4.11 -8.65
C THR A 80 -2.39 5.30 -8.85
N GLY A 81 -1.26 5.27 -8.14
CA GLY A 81 -0.19 6.27 -8.26
C GLY A 81 0.53 6.19 -9.60
N GLY A 82 1.22 7.28 -9.97
CA GLY A 82 1.99 7.35 -11.21
C GLY A 82 3.36 6.69 -11.09
N ASP A 83 3.72 5.88 -12.07
CA ASP A 83 5.03 5.25 -12.16
C ASP A 83 6.15 6.29 -12.34
N ASN A 84 7.30 6.06 -11.70
CA ASN A 84 8.49 6.92 -11.77
C ASN A 84 8.20 8.38 -11.37
N ALA A 85 7.14 8.63 -10.59
CA ALA A 85 6.78 9.95 -10.12
C ALA A 85 7.80 10.52 -9.11
N GLU A 86 7.83 11.84 -8.96
CA GLU A 86 8.56 12.46 -7.84
C GLU A 86 7.96 12.07 -6.49
N ARG A 87 6.63 11.99 -6.42
CA ARG A 87 5.88 11.56 -5.23
C ARG A 87 4.46 11.17 -5.61
N ASN A 88 3.95 10.10 -5.01
CA ASN A 88 2.51 9.84 -4.92
C ASN A 88 2.06 9.95 -3.47
N GLU A 89 1.00 10.71 -3.21
CA GLU A 89 0.36 10.89 -1.91
C GLU A 89 -1.11 10.48 -2.09
N MET A 90 -1.51 9.36 -1.51
CA MET A 90 -2.80 8.73 -1.75
C MET A 90 -3.56 8.54 -0.44
N TYR A 91 -4.81 8.99 -0.45
CA TYR A 91 -5.79 8.87 0.63
C TYR A 91 -6.97 8.09 0.08
N GLY A 92 -7.33 6.94 0.63
CA GLY A 92 -8.47 6.19 0.10
C GLY A 92 -9.73 7.03 0.10
N ASP A 93 -10.15 7.58 1.25
CA ASP A 93 -11.30 8.49 1.27
C ASP A 93 -10.90 9.98 1.16
N ALA A 94 -10.05 10.44 2.09
CA ALA A 94 -9.89 11.88 2.31
C ALA A 94 -8.63 12.29 3.05
N TYR A 95 -8.22 13.56 2.90
CA TYR A 95 -7.11 14.06 3.72
C TYR A 95 -7.43 14.07 5.23
N ASN A 96 -8.68 14.36 5.62
CA ASN A 96 -9.09 14.46 7.02
C ASN A 96 -10.49 13.90 7.26
N MET A 97 -10.60 12.98 8.22
CA MET A 97 -11.85 12.39 8.67
C MET A 97 -12.18 12.81 10.09
N GLN A 98 -13.43 13.26 10.29
CA GLN A 98 -13.85 13.80 11.56
C GLN A 98 -15.35 13.67 11.84
N ALA A 99 -15.68 13.86 13.11
CA ALA A 99 -17.05 14.01 13.59
C ALA A 99 -17.95 12.86 13.15
N PHE A 100 -17.60 11.65 13.58
CA PHE A 100 -18.33 10.41 13.32
C PHE A 100 -18.40 10.00 11.85
N SER A 101 -17.50 10.48 10.99
CA SER A 101 -17.40 9.99 9.62
C SER A 101 -16.95 8.52 9.59
N THR A 102 -17.26 7.83 8.49
CA THR A 102 -16.87 6.43 8.27
C THR A 102 -16.17 6.34 6.93
N GLY A 103 -15.03 5.68 6.88
CA GLY A 103 -14.28 5.45 5.66
C GLY A 103 -14.77 4.23 4.89
N GLY A 104 -14.38 4.17 3.62
CA GLY A 104 -14.57 3.05 2.73
C GLY A 104 -13.51 1.97 2.88
N ASN A 105 -13.58 0.95 2.03
CA ASN A 105 -12.62 -0.15 2.01
C ASN A 105 -11.87 -0.08 0.68
N ASP A 106 -10.69 0.50 0.72
CA ASP A 106 -10.03 1.06 -0.44
C ASP A 106 -8.91 0.15 -0.95
N LEU A 107 -8.67 0.22 -2.25
CA LEU A 107 -7.55 -0.43 -2.90
C LEU A 107 -6.56 0.64 -3.37
N LEU A 108 -5.44 0.74 -2.69
CA LEU A 108 -4.37 1.69 -3.03
C LEU A 108 -3.22 0.92 -3.70
N ILE A 109 -2.90 1.30 -4.92
CA ILE A 109 -1.81 0.73 -5.71
C ILE A 109 -0.76 1.83 -5.92
N ALA A 110 0.41 1.65 -5.34
CA ALA A 110 1.54 2.54 -5.56
C ALA A 110 1.98 2.58 -7.03
N GLY A 111 2.65 3.67 -7.40
CA GLY A 111 3.33 3.75 -8.69
C GLY A 111 4.74 3.18 -8.60
N ASP A 112 5.13 2.36 -9.56
CA ASP A 112 6.44 1.69 -9.56
C ASP A 112 7.57 2.68 -9.82
N GLY A 113 8.65 2.58 -9.04
CA GLY A 113 9.85 3.37 -9.20
C GLY A 113 9.67 4.85 -8.87
N ALA A 114 8.55 5.23 -8.25
CA ALA A 114 8.39 6.56 -7.67
C ALA A 114 9.47 6.78 -6.59
N PHE A 115 9.93 8.03 -6.44
CA PHE A 115 10.90 8.32 -5.37
C PHE A 115 10.31 8.08 -3.98
N LYS A 116 9.00 8.28 -3.83
CA LYS A 116 8.25 7.99 -2.61
C LYS A 116 6.76 7.80 -2.92
N ASN A 117 6.16 6.71 -2.44
CA ASN A 117 4.71 6.62 -2.26
C ASN A 117 4.37 6.80 -0.76
N GLU A 118 3.39 7.64 -0.47
CA GLU A 118 2.77 7.81 0.85
C GLU A 118 1.30 7.39 0.71
N MET A 119 0.93 6.28 1.34
CA MET A 119 -0.39 5.66 1.22
C MET A 119 -1.06 5.59 2.57
N TYR A 120 -2.27 6.13 2.65
CA TYR A 120 -3.14 6.11 3.82
C TYR A 120 -4.45 5.46 3.37
N GLY A 121 -4.80 4.32 3.96
CA GLY A 121 -5.99 3.58 3.53
C GLY A 121 -7.22 4.44 3.61
N ASP A 122 -7.47 5.18 4.70
CA ASP A 122 -8.53 6.20 4.70
C ASP A 122 -8.00 7.64 4.58
N ALA A 123 -7.15 8.08 5.53
CA ALA A 123 -6.84 9.50 5.70
C ALA A 123 -5.53 9.85 6.41
N TYR A 124 -5.05 11.08 6.24
CA TYR A 124 -3.93 11.58 7.04
C TYR A 124 -4.31 11.74 8.53
N LEU A 125 -5.51 12.24 8.80
CA LEU A 125 -5.98 12.55 10.15
C LEU A 125 -7.34 11.91 10.42
N GLY A 126 -7.42 11.08 11.46
CA GLY A 126 -8.68 10.54 11.99
C GLY A 126 -9.01 11.16 13.36
N ASN A 127 -10.15 11.85 13.47
CA ASN A 127 -10.53 12.60 14.67
C ASN A 127 -11.99 12.39 15.08
N PHE A 128 -12.30 12.68 16.35
CA PHE A 128 -13.67 12.78 16.87
C PHE A 128 -14.55 11.58 16.50
N GLN A 129 -14.07 10.38 16.84
CA GLN A 129 -14.80 9.13 16.66
C GLN A 129 -15.14 8.81 15.20
N SER A 130 -14.30 9.25 14.25
CA SER A 130 -14.30 8.67 12.91
C SER A 130 -13.93 7.18 12.97
N VAL A 131 -14.32 6.43 11.95
CA VAL A 131 -14.05 5.00 11.82
C VAL A 131 -13.44 4.80 10.44
N GLY A 132 -12.25 4.22 10.37
CA GLY A 132 -11.64 3.80 9.13
C GLY A 132 -12.16 2.44 8.66
N GLY A 133 -11.97 2.13 7.39
CA GLY A 133 -12.37 0.88 6.78
C GLY A 133 -11.25 -0.15 6.67
N ASN A 134 -11.46 -1.15 5.82
CA ASN A 134 -10.58 -2.30 5.70
C ASN A 134 -9.86 -2.24 4.35
N ASP A 135 -8.65 -1.74 4.35
CA ASP A 135 -7.98 -1.31 3.13
C ASP A 135 -6.97 -2.34 2.64
N THR A 136 -6.65 -2.27 1.35
CA THR A 136 -5.61 -3.08 0.73
C THR A 136 -4.60 -2.16 0.06
N LEU A 137 -3.38 -2.16 0.57
CA LEU A 137 -2.29 -1.30 0.13
C LEU A 137 -1.21 -2.14 -0.56
N ILE A 138 -0.95 -1.87 -1.84
CA ILE A 138 0.09 -2.56 -2.64
C ILE A 138 1.27 -1.60 -2.85
N SER A 139 2.42 -1.86 -2.22
CA SER A 139 3.55 -0.90 -2.17
C SER A 139 4.25 -0.65 -3.50
N GLY A 140 4.15 -1.57 -4.47
CA GLY A 140 4.91 -1.45 -5.73
C GLY A 140 6.41 -1.55 -5.48
N THR A 141 7.22 -0.99 -6.38
CA THR A 141 8.66 -0.83 -6.20
C THR A 141 8.99 0.58 -5.71
N GLY A 142 9.86 0.73 -4.72
CA GLY A 142 10.16 2.06 -4.20
C GLY A 142 10.71 2.05 -2.79
N ASN A 143 10.55 3.16 -2.08
CA ASN A 143 10.66 3.14 -0.62
C ASN A 143 9.40 3.82 -0.10
N ASP A 144 8.47 3.01 0.36
CA ASP A 144 7.08 3.43 0.52
C ASP A 144 6.67 3.50 1.98
N LEU A 145 5.74 4.40 2.26
CA LEU A 145 5.16 4.60 3.58
C LEU A 145 3.70 4.17 3.52
N LEU A 146 3.36 3.12 4.26
CA LEU A 146 2.05 2.50 4.29
C LEU A 146 1.39 2.73 5.65
N VAL A 147 0.15 3.18 5.62
CA VAL A 147 -0.69 3.39 6.79
C VAL A 147 -2.04 2.76 6.53
N GLY A 148 -2.45 1.85 7.41
CA GLY A 148 -3.71 1.13 7.33
C GLY A 148 -4.88 2.07 7.24
N ASP A 149 -5.07 2.94 8.24
CA ASP A 149 -6.18 3.90 8.24
C ASP A 149 -5.69 5.36 8.31
N PHE A 150 -5.06 5.72 9.45
CA PHE A 150 -4.80 7.10 9.84
C PHE A 150 -3.36 7.32 10.30
N MET A 151 -2.64 8.25 9.66
CA MET A 151 -1.29 8.62 10.13
C MET A 151 -1.32 9.20 11.55
N PHE A 152 -2.32 10.03 11.84
CA PHE A 152 -2.57 10.49 13.21
C PHE A 152 -4.01 10.23 13.64
N GLN A 153 -4.13 9.37 14.64
CA GLN A 153 -5.38 8.96 15.24
C GLN A 153 -5.64 9.71 16.56
N PHE A 154 -6.76 10.43 16.66
CA PHE A 154 -7.20 11.13 17.88
C PHE A 154 -8.60 10.68 18.30
N GLY A 155 -8.68 9.45 18.80
CA GLY A 155 -9.94 8.82 19.20
C GLY A 155 -10.82 8.39 18.02
N ALA A 156 -10.20 8.16 16.86
CA ALA A 156 -10.81 7.39 15.79
C ALA A 156 -10.70 5.89 16.08
N LEU A 157 -11.47 5.08 15.36
CA LEU A 157 -11.34 3.64 15.28
C LEU A 157 -10.78 3.29 13.91
N THR A 158 -10.00 2.23 13.84
CA THR A 158 -9.31 1.72 12.66
C THR A 158 -10.02 0.45 12.17
N GLY A 159 -9.88 0.06 10.91
CA GLY A 159 -10.34 -1.22 10.34
C GLY A 159 -9.20 -2.20 10.07
N SER A 160 -9.50 -3.30 9.39
CA SER A 160 -8.61 -4.46 9.25
C SER A 160 -7.92 -4.48 7.89
N ASP A 161 -6.65 -4.14 7.86
CA ASP A 161 -5.96 -3.83 6.60
C ASP A 161 -5.07 -4.96 6.09
N ILE A 162 -4.76 -4.89 4.80
CA ILE A 162 -3.87 -5.82 4.11
C ILE A 162 -2.75 -5.03 3.41
N PHE A 163 -1.52 -5.29 3.82
CA PHE A 163 -0.31 -4.74 3.20
C PHE A 163 0.31 -5.78 2.27
N VAL A 164 0.30 -5.52 0.96
CA VAL A 164 0.73 -6.47 -0.07
C VAL A 164 2.10 -6.09 -0.60
N PHE A 165 3.05 -7.02 -0.51
CA PHE A 165 4.41 -6.82 -1.02
C PHE A 165 4.69 -7.74 -2.22
N ARG A 166 5.28 -7.14 -3.25
CA ARG A 166 5.72 -7.82 -4.48
C ARG A 166 7.24 -7.91 -4.53
N PRO A 167 7.82 -8.72 -5.44
CA PRO A 167 9.25 -8.71 -5.64
C PRO A 167 9.78 -7.30 -5.94
N ASP A 168 10.99 -7.00 -5.48
CA ASP A 168 11.64 -5.70 -5.66
C ASP A 168 10.91 -4.51 -5.00
N ASN A 169 10.21 -4.76 -3.88
CA ASN A 169 9.46 -3.72 -3.16
C ASN A 169 10.32 -2.57 -2.64
N GLY A 170 11.63 -2.77 -2.45
CA GLY A 170 12.55 -1.80 -1.87
C GLY A 170 12.37 -1.63 -0.36
N GLN A 171 12.62 -0.45 0.21
CA GLN A 171 12.62 -0.27 1.68
C GLN A 171 11.32 0.40 2.15
N ASP A 172 10.36 -0.44 2.52
CA ASP A 172 9.01 -0.01 2.87
C ASP A 172 8.79 0.01 4.38
N GLN A 173 7.87 0.87 4.82
CA GLN A 173 7.50 1.04 6.21
C GLN A 173 5.98 0.90 6.39
N ILE A 174 5.56 0.07 7.34
CA ILE A 174 4.17 0.05 7.83
C ILE A 174 4.14 0.76 9.18
N VAL A 175 3.27 1.75 9.32
CA VAL A 175 3.31 2.70 10.44
C VAL A 175 2.45 2.29 11.62
N ASP A 176 1.28 1.68 11.38
CA ASP A 176 0.20 1.53 12.34
C ASP A 176 -0.33 0.09 12.48
N PHE A 177 0.41 -0.90 11.97
CA PHE A 177 0.01 -2.31 11.99
C PHE A 177 -0.52 -2.81 13.34
N GLU A 178 -1.74 -3.33 13.34
CA GLU A 178 -2.43 -3.91 14.49
C GLU A 178 -2.43 -5.44 14.44
N ARG A 179 -1.60 -6.06 15.29
CA ARG A 179 -1.53 -7.51 15.39
C ARG A 179 -2.85 -8.18 15.71
N GLY A 180 -3.13 -9.30 15.04
CA GLY A 180 -4.39 -10.03 15.16
C GLY A 180 -5.60 -9.34 14.51
N LYS A 181 -5.37 -8.22 13.81
CA LYS A 181 -6.37 -7.48 13.06
C LYS A 181 -5.94 -7.35 11.60
N ASP A 182 -4.75 -6.81 11.37
CA ASP A 182 -4.21 -6.56 10.04
C ASP A 182 -3.39 -7.75 9.54
N LYS A 183 -3.08 -7.73 8.24
CA LYS A 183 -2.34 -8.77 7.55
C LYS A 183 -1.25 -8.22 6.66
N ILE A 184 -0.14 -8.94 6.60
CA ILE A 184 0.91 -8.76 5.59
C ILE A 184 0.79 -9.88 4.57
N ASP A 185 0.52 -9.54 3.32
CA ASP A 185 0.40 -10.49 2.22
C ASP A 185 1.73 -10.62 1.45
N LEU A 186 2.30 -11.82 1.53
CA LEU A 186 3.55 -12.22 0.88
C LEU A 186 3.30 -13.35 -0.14
N SER A 187 2.05 -13.63 -0.50
CA SER A 187 1.65 -14.77 -1.35
C SER A 187 2.17 -14.69 -2.79
N GLU A 188 2.51 -13.49 -3.27
CA GLU A 188 3.14 -13.30 -4.59
C GLU A 188 4.67 -13.54 -4.59
N LEU A 189 5.30 -13.75 -3.42
CA LEU A 189 6.75 -13.90 -3.31
C LEU A 189 7.21 -15.36 -3.47
N VAL A 190 8.28 -15.55 -4.24
CA VAL A 190 8.85 -16.87 -4.53
C VAL A 190 10.36 -16.90 -4.32
N ILE A 191 10.84 -17.93 -3.63
CA ILE A 191 12.27 -18.24 -3.50
C ILE A 191 12.71 -19.00 -4.74
N VAL A 192 13.72 -18.50 -5.45
CA VAL A 192 14.29 -19.16 -6.63
C VAL A 192 15.53 -19.95 -6.25
N ASP A 193 15.55 -21.24 -6.54
CA ASP A 193 16.71 -22.12 -6.38
C ASP A 193 17.85 -21.70 -7.33
N LEU A 194 18.81 -20.97 -6.77
CA LEU A 194 19.97 -20.45 -7.49
C LEU A 194 21.00 -21.52 -7.85
N SER A 195 20.81 -22.78 -7.46
CA SER A 195 21.70 -23.89 -7.85
C SER A 195 21.59 -24.27 -9.33
N ILE A 196 20.58 -23.74 -10.04
CA ILE A 196 20.50 -23.89 -11.50
C ILE A 196 21.68 -23.19 -12.19
N PRO A 197 22.38 -23.86 -13.13
CA PRO A 197 23.46 -23.24 -13.88
C PRO A 197 22.94 -22.03 -14.70
N ARG A 198 23.20 -20.80 -14.23
CA ARG A 198 22.77 -19.55 -14.90
C ARG A 198 23.39 -19.32 -16.28
N LYS A 199 24.43 -20.09 -16.66
CA LYS A 199 25.13 -19.95 -17.94
C LYS A 199 24.23 -20.37 -19.10
N GLY A 200 23.82 -19.41 -19.94
CA GLY A 200 22.97 -19.65 -21.10
C GLY A 200 21.46 -19.49 -20.84
N LEU A 201 21.06 -19.11 -19.62
CA LEU A 201 19.66 -18.75 -19.30
C LEU A 201 19.22 -17.49 -20.07
N ASP A 202 20.14 -16.54 -20.25
CA ASP A 202 19.97 -15.31 -21.04
C ASP A 202 19.62 -15.56 -22.52
N ARG A 203 19.81 -16.80 -22.99
CA ARG A 203 19.54 -17.23 -24.37
C ARG A 203 18.25 -18.05 -24.50
N LEU A 204 17.58 -18.34 -23.39
CA LEU A 204 16.29 -19.03 -23.44
C LEU A 204 15.21 -18.07 -23.95
N PRO A 205 14.26 -18.55 -24.76
CA PRO A 205 13.01 -17.83 -24.97
C PRO A 205 12.35 -17.57 -23.62
N GLU A 206 11.74 -16.40 -23.43
CA GLU A 206 11.05 -15.97 -22.20
C GLU A 206 10.18 -17.08 -21.60
N LYS A 207 9.25 -17.66 -22.38
CA LYS A 207 8.42 -18.79 -21.95
C LYS A 207 9.18 -20.02 -21.42
N ALA A 208 10.38 -20.29 -21.92
CA ALA A 208 11.21 -21.39 -21.46
C ALA A 208 12.00 -21.01 -20.20
N LEU A 209 12.36 -19.74 -20.03
CA LEU A 209 12.90 -19.19 -18.79
C LEU A 209 11.84 -19.22 -17.69
N ASP A 210 10.61 -18.76 -17.96
CA ASP A 210 9.49 -18.80 -17.01
C ASP A 210 9.19 -20.23 -16.55
N ALA A 211 9.13 -21.16 -17.51
CA ALA A 211 8.88 -22.57 -17.21
C ALA A 211 10.05 -23.26 -16.48
N LEU A 212 11.26 -22.69 -16.52
CA LEU A 212 12.41 -23.15 -15.76
C LEU A 212 12.36 -22.57 -14.34
N LEU A 213 12.13 -21.27 -14.20
CA LEU A 213 11.98 -20.58 -12.92
C LEU A 213 10.85 -21.22 -12.11
N ALA A 214 9.68 -21.45 -12.72
CA ALA A 214 8.54 -22.08 -12.05
C ALA A 214 8.78 -23.51 -11.57
N ARG A 215 9.77 -24.23 -12.12
CA ARG A 215 10.15 -25.59 -11.64
C ARG A 215 11.18 -25.56 -10.53
N HIS A 216 11.83 -24.42 -10.36
CA HIS A 216 12.92 -24.16 -9.44
C HIS A 216 12.55 -23.02 -8.48
N SER A 217 11.26 -22.77 -8.29
CA SER A 217 10.77 -21.78 -7.34
C SER A 217 9.84 -22.45 -6.35
N GLN A 218 9.90 -22.01 -5.11
CA GLN A 218 8.90 -22.30 -4.08
C GLN A 218 8.28 -20.99 -3.63
N SER A 219 6.99 -20.99 -3.30
CA SER A 219 6.38 -19.85 -2.60
C SER A 219 7.10 -19.64 -1.28
N LEU A 220 7.29 -18.38 -0.90
CA LEU A 220 7.75 -18.03 0.44
C LEU A 220 6.74 -18.57 1.47
N SER A 221 7.22 -19.04 2.61
CA SER A 221 6.40 -19.49 3.72
C SER A 221 6.87 -18.89 5.03
N PHE A 222 6.04 -18.99 6.07
CA PHE A 222 6.43 -18.53 7.41
C PHE A 222 7.69 -19.24 7.93
N ASP A 223 7.83 -20.55 7.67
CA ASP A 223 8.99 -21.33 8.10
C ASP A 223 10.30 -20.87 7.41
N ASP A 224 10.23 -20.22 6.25
CA ASP A 224 11.40 -19.62 5.59
C ASP A 224 11.84 -18.33 6.30
N LEU A 225 10.94 -17.66 7.02
CA LEU A 225 11.20 -16.45 7.80
C LEU A 225 11.47 -16.74 9.28
N ASP A 226 10.90 -17.81 9.86
CA ASP A 226 11.12 -18.31 11.22
C ASP A 226 12.21 -19.40 11.23
N SER A 227 13.45 -19.02 10.92
CA SER A 227 14.55 -19.97 10.66
C SER A 227 14.91 -20.83 11.88
N ASN A 228 14.55 -20.38 13.08
CA ASN A 228 14.74 -21.14 14.32
C ASN A 228 13.50 -21.97 14.75
N GLY A 229 12.35 -21.78 14.10
CA GLY A 229 11.11 -22.53 14.32
C GLY A 229 10.44 -22.25 15.66
N SER A 230 10.56 -21.02 16.19
CA SER A 230 9.98 -20.62 17.46
C SER A 230 8.47 -20.31 17.36
N GLY A 231 7.96 -20.12 16.15
CA GLY A 231 6.60 -19.66 15.86
C GLY A 231 6.42 -18.14 15.92
N VAL A 232 7.51 -17.39 16.08
CA VAL A 232 7.52 -15.93 16.24
C VAL A 232 8.70 -15.38 15.44
N LEU A 233 8.47 -14.33 14.65
CA LEU A 233 9.56 -13.60 13.98
C LEU A 233 10.28 -12.69 14.98
N ASP A 234 11.54 -12.98 15.27
CA ASP A 234 12.39 -12.21 16.18
C ASP A 234 13.89 -12.19 15.76
N ASP A 235 14.76 -11.59 16.57
CA ASP A 235 16.22 -11.49 16.31
C ASP A 235 16.94 -12.86 16.19
N GLY A 236 16.26 -13.95 16.52
CA GLY A 236 16.76 -15.31 16.35
C GLY A 236 16.64 -15.84 14.92
N ASP A 237 15.95 -15.13 14.03
CA ASP A 237 15.73 -15.56 12.65
C ASP A 237 16.68 -14.88 11.65
N ASP A 238 17.09 -15.62 10.62
CA ASP A 238 18.19 -15.21 9.73
C ASP A 238 17.91 -13.92 8.94
N PHE A 239 16.64 -13.62 8.69
CA PHE A 239 16.17 -12.50 7.86
C PHE A 239 15.32 -11.48 8.63
N VAL A 240 15.28 -11.60 9.96
CA VAL A 240 14.48 -10.73 10.81
C VAL A 240 15.40 -10.02 11.79
N SER A 241 15.10 -8.75 12.06
CA SER A 241 15.72 -8.03 13.16
C SER A 241 14.68 -7.22 13.92
N VAL A 242 14.90 -7.06 15.21
CA VAL A 242 14.04 -6.33 16.14
C VAL A 242 14.90 -5.31 16.89
N ALA A 243 14.68 -4.04 16.60
CA ALA A 243 15.37 -2.94 17.27
C ALA A 243 14.35 -1.87 17.64
N ASP A 244 14.57 -1.13 18.73
CA ASP A 244 13.74 0.02 19.11
C ASP A 244 12.20 -0.23 19.16
N GLY A 245 11.78 -1.49 19.32
CA GLY A 245 10.36 -1.88 19.40
C GLY A 245 9.67 -2.15 18.05
N GLN A 246 10.40 -2.14 16.94
CA GLN A 246 9.92 -2.47 15.59
C GLN A 246 10.53 -3.78 15.09
N THR A 247 9.89 -4.41 14.12
CA THR A 247 10.37 -5.61 13.42
C THR A 247 10.72 -5.25 11.99
N THR A 248 11.90 -5.65 11.50
CA THR A 248 12.32 -5.50 10.11
C THR A 248 12.52 -6.87 9.49
N ILE A 249 11.85 -7.14 8.37
CA ILE A 249 11.95 -8.36 7.58
C ILE A 249 12.71 -8.04 6.30
N ASP A 250 13.85 -8.70 6.08
CA ASP A 250 14.66 -8.58 4.87
C ASP A 250 14.17 -9.59 3.81
N LEU A 251 13.13 -9.21 3.05
CA LEU A 251 12.54 -10.06 2.03
C LEU A 251 13.54 -10.28 0.89
N GLY A 252 14.38 -9.29 0.56
CA GLY A 252 15.43 -9.45 -0.44
C GLY A 252 16.36 -10.60 -0.11
N ALA A 253 16.91 -10.63 1.11
CA ALA A 253 17.77 -11.72 1.57
C ALA A 253 17.02 -13.07 1.64
N ALA A 254 15.79 -13.08 2.16
CA ALA A 254 14.96 -14.29 2.25
C ALA A 254 14.70 -14.93 0.87
N LEU A 255 14.59 -14.12 -0.18
CA LEU A 255 14.39 -14.57 -1.56
C LEU A 255 15.71 -14.86 -2.31
N GLY A 256 16.86 -14.78 -1.62
CA GLY A 256 18.19 -15.06 -2.17
C GLY A 256 18.85 -13.87 -2.89
N GLY A 257 18.35 -12.67 -2.66
CA GLY A 257 18.88 -11.39 -3.12
C GLY A 257 19.98 -10.83 -2.21
N ALA A 258 20.24 -9.52 -2.35
CA ALA A 258 21.20 -8.81 -1.52
C ALA A 258 20.62 -8.48 -0.14
N VAL A 259 21.46 -8.54 0.90
CA VAL A 259 21.09 -8.16 2.27
C VAL A 259 20.88 -6.65 2.35
N GLY A 260 19.81 -6.24 3.02
CA GLY A 260 19.41 -4.85 3.23
C GLY A 260 18.72 -4.20 2.03
N GLU A 261 18.36 -4.98 1.01
CA GLU A 261 17.50 -4.56 -0.09
C GLU A 261 16.13 -5.23 0.06
N ASN A 262 15.04 -4.59 -0.38
CA ASN A 262 13.69 -5.17 -0.30
C ASN A 262 13.30 -5.52 1.15
N THR A 263 13.33 -4.52 2.04
CA THR A 263 13.03 -4.68 3.46
C THR A 263 11.65 -4.12 3.79
N VAL A 264 10.94 -4.77 4.70
CA VAL A 264 9.69 -4.24 5.29
C VAL A 264 9.91 -3.96 6.76
N GLU A 265 9.72 -2.72 7.17
CA GLU A 265 9.84 -2.25 8.53
C GLU A 265 8.44 -2.03 9.14
N ILE A 266 8.09 -2.84 10.14
CA ILE A 266 6.81 -2.74 10.85
C ILE A 266 7.05 -1.97 12.15
N LEU A 267 6.66 -0.70 12.15
CA LEU A 267 6.98 0.22 13.24
C LEU A 267 6.24 -0.12 14.52
N ASN A 268 6.95 -0.06 15.65
CA ASN A 268 6.40 -0.30 17.00
C ASN A 268 5.69 -1.65 17.20
N VAL A 269 5.95 -2.63 16.33
CA VAL A 269 5.40 -3.98 16.42
C VAL A 269 6.53 -5.00 16.57
N THR A 270 6.34 -5.92 17.52
CA THR A 270 7.23 -7.07 17.73
C THR A 270 6.43 -8.35 17.91
N GLY A 271 7.11 -9.48 17.72
CA GLY A 271 6.58 -10.81 17.98
C GLY A 271 5.50 -11.24 16.99
N LEU A 272 5.66 -10.89 15.72
CA LEU A 272 4.78 -11.30 14.63
C LEU A 272 4.73 -12.83 14.54
N THR A 273 3.56 -13.36 14.25
CA THR A 273 3.28 -14.80 14.16
C THR A 273 2.70 -15.13 12.79
N VAL A 274 2.58 -16.40 12.43
CA VAL A 274 1.93 -16.82 11.17
C VAL A 274 0.52 -16.23 11.00
N ASP A 275 -0.19 -15.97 12.09
CA ASP A 275 -1.52 -15.35 12.06
C ASP A 275 -1.48 -13.86 11.66
N ASP A 276 -0.31 -13.23 11.51
CA ASP A 276 -0.18 -11.85 11.04
C ASP A 276 0.07 -11.80 9.50
N PHE A 277 0.16 -12.95 8.83
CA PHE A 277 0.53 -13.06 7.41
C PHE A 277 -0.48 -13.79 6.53
N ILE A 278 -0.34 -13.58 5.23
CA ILE A 278 -0.94 -14.38 4.14
C ILE A 278 0.22 -14.88 3.25
N PHE A 279 0.21 -16.17 2.93
CA PHE A 279 1.18 -16.87 2.08
C PHE A 279 0.46 -17.72 1.03
#